data_AF-A0A9X7ZVT1-F1
#
_entry.id   AF-A0A9X7ZVT1-F1
#
_cell.length_a   1.000
_cell.length_b   1.000
_cell.length_c   1.000
_cell.angle_alpha   90.00
_cell.angle_beta   90.00
_cell.angle_gamma   90.00
#
_symmetry.space_group_name_H-M   'P 1'
#
loop_
_entity.id
_entity.type
_entity.pdbx_description
1 polymer ?
#
loop_
_entity_poly.entity_id
_entity_poly.type
_entity_poly.pdbx_seq_one_letter_code
_entity_poly.pdbx_strand_id
1 'polypeptide(L)'
;MVKNIKEKNNMFIVYKEVDGEEHIFASCNTFVEALKTREQLEQEKWPIPTNNNTDVSNDNDNISVNDNLDDDFNCEYLDLAFTVTKSSCAMISISRKQAEAFFPISPYEEICDIFVDNIHAKAKLNTVTRFRLTNQSSELINYLKKLYEIKPKKEAKVRLILNKEEQSTSNITVDSQDVSSKIRKLELENKQYANKIKEYENQIDKLNQKINDIKKIIL
;
A
#
# COMPACT_ATOMS: atom_id res chain seq x y z
N MET A 1 -3.27 7.41 29.63
CA MET A 1 -3.65 7.80 28.25
C MET A 1 -2.46 8.49 27.62
N VAL A 2 -1.98 7.99 26.48
CA VAL A 2 -0.96 8.70 25.71
C VAL A 2 -1.66 9.86 25.02
N LYS A 3 -1.20 11.09 25.27
CA LYS A 3 -1.75 12.28 24.61
C LYS A 3 -1.57 12.13 23.09
N ASN A 4 -2.52 12.65 22.31
CA ASN A 4 -2.41 12.80 20.86
C ASN A 4 -2.47 11.49 20.06
N ILE A 5 -2.95 10.40 20.66
CA ILE A 5 -3.27 9.13 19.98
C ILE A 5 -4.61 8.62 20.50
N LYS A 6 -5.53 8.26 19.61
CA LYS A 6 -6.82 7.63 19.95
C LYS A 6 -7.12 6.44 19.06
N GLU A 7 -7.80 5.44 19.60
CA GLU A 7 -8.26 4.29 18.83
C GLU A 7 -9.67 4.55 18.28
N LYS A 8 -9.88 4.32 16.98
CA LYS A 8 -11.19 4.43 16.31
C LYS A 8 -11.25 3.44 15.17
N ASN A 9 -12.32 2.65 15.09
CA ASN A 9 -12.57 1.67 14.03
C ASN A 9 -11.39 0.69 13.81
N ASN A 10 -10.84 0.11 14.88
CA ASN A 10 -9.66 -0.78 14.85
C ASN A 10 -8.37 -0.14 14.31
N MET A 11 -8.28 1.19 14.32
CA MET A 11 -7.08 1.92 13.91
C MET A 11 -6.66 2.93 14.98
N PHE A 12 -5.37 3.23 15.03
CA PHE A 12 -4.77 4.22 15.93
C PHE A 12 -4.55 5.54 15.19
N ILE A 13 -5.30 6.56 15.58
CA ILE A 13 -5.27 7.90 14.98
C ILE A 13 -4.34 8.79 15.80
N VAL A 14 -3.31 9.32 15.16
CA VAL A 14 -2.42 10.36 15.72
C VAL A 14 -3.02 11.72 15.39
N TYR A 15 -3.32 12.50 16.41
CA TYR A 15 -4.02 13.78 16.27
C TYR A 15 -3.42 14.86 17.18
N LYS A 16 -3.62 16.13 16.87
CA LYS A 16 -3.30 17.23 17.77
C LYS A 16 -4.36 18.30 17.71
N GLU A 17 -4.69 18.86 18.87
CA GLU A 17 -5.57 20.01 18.97
C GLU A 17 -4.74 21.28 18.76
N VAL A 18 -5.10 22.05 17.74
CA VAL A 18 -4.51 23.35 17.42
C VAL A 18 -5.67 24.32 17.25
N ASP A 19 -5.63 25.44 17.96
CA ASP A 19 -6.70 26.46 17.96
C ASP A 19 -8.12 25.94 18.29
N GLY A 20 -8.22 24.89 19.11
CA GLY A 20 -9.48 24.27 19.52
C GLY A 20 -10.08 23.31 18.49
N GLU A 21 -9.40 23.08 17.37
CA GLU A 21 -9.78 22.11 16.34
C GLU A 21 -8.86 20.89 16.35
N GLU A 22 -9.46 19.71 16.15
CA GLU A 22 -8.73 18.45 16.12
C GLU A 22 -8.19 18.17 14.71
N HIS A 23 -6.87 18.20 14.57
CA HIS A 23 -6.20 17.86 13.32
C HIS A 23 -5.65 16.44 13.37
N ILE A 24 -5.97 15.65 12.35
CA ILE A 24 -5.48 14.26 12.20
C ILE A 24 -4.22 14.29 11.33
N PHE A 25 -3.14 13.71 11.86
CA PHE A 25 -1.84 13.68 11.20
C PHE A 25 -1.49 12.31 10.63
N ALA A 26 -1.97 11.23 11.26
CA ALA A 26 -1.75 9.88 10.76
C ALA A 26 -2.82 8.91 11.28
N SER A 27 -3.00 7.80 10.56
CA SER A 27 -3.81 6.68 11.01
C SER A 27 -3.03 5.39 10.77
N CYS A 28 -2.77 4.64 11.83
CA CYS A 28 -1.93 3.44 11.84
C CYS A 28 -2.73 2.21 12.24
N ASN A 29 -2.30 1.03 11.81
CA ASN A 29 -2.95 -0.23 12.14
C ASN A 29 -2.46 -0.78 13.50
N THR A 30 -1.30 -0.32 13.96
CA THR A 30 -0.74 -0.73 15.25
C THR A 30 -0.43 0.47 16.15
N PHE A 31 -0.49 0.24 17.46
CA PHE A 31 -0.17 1.26 18.46
C PHE A 31 1.31 1.66 18.42
N VAL A 32 2.21 0.71 18.11
CA VAL A 32 3.66 0.94 18.03
C VAL A 32 4.00 1.90 16.90
N GLU A 33 3.36 1.75 15.73
CA GLU A 33 3.49 2.68 14.62
C GLU A 33 2.96 4.07 15.00
N ALA A 34 1.76 4.15 15.57
CA ALA A 34 1.18 5.42 15.99
C ALA A 34 2.07 6.15 17.01
N LEU A 35 2.73 5.42 17.92
CA LEU A 35 3.65 5.98 18.90
C LEU A 35 4.92 6.55 18.25
N LYS A 36 5.53 5.81 17.32
CA LYS A 36 6.70 6.28 16.56
C LYS A 36 6.37 7.54 15.75
N THR A 37 5.24 7.53 15.04
CA THR A 37 4.79 8.68 14.26
C THR A 37 4.54 9.90 15.14
N ARG A 38 3.94 9.72 16.32
CA ARG A 38 3.73 10.80 17.29
C ARG A 38 5.06 11.34 17.84
N GLU A 39 6.03 10.48 18.13
CA GLU A 39 7.37 10.89 18.59
C GLU A 39 8.11 11.70 17.54
N GLN A 40 8.05 11.27 16.29
CA GLN A 40 8.63 12.01 15.17
C GLN A 40 7.96 13.39 15.00
N LEU A 41 6.63 13.46 15.01
CA LEU A 41 5.89 14.73 14.94
C LEU A 41 6.22 15.68 16.10
N GLU A 42 6.53 15.15 17.29
CA GLU A 42 7.00 15.95 18.42
C GLU A 42 8.41 16.52 18.18
N GLN A 43 9.33 15.72 17.61
CA GLN A 43 10.67 16.16 17.24
C GLN A 43 10.64 17.23 16.14
N GLU A 44 9.74 17.07 15.16
CA GLU A 44 9.54 17.97 14.03
C GLU A 44 8.63 19.17 14.35
N LYS A 45 8.23 19.33 15.62
CA LYS A 45 7.39 20.43 16.14
C LYS A 45 6.01 20.55 15.51
N TRP A 46 5.39 19.45 15.07
CA TRP A 46 4.04 19.35 14.50
C TRP A 46 3.73 20.39 13.40
N PRO A 47 3.56 19.99 12.13
CA PRO A 47 3.29 20.95 11.06
C PRO A 47 2.00 21.73 11.35
N ILE A 48 2.12 23.06 11.46
CA ILE A 48 0.98 23.95 11.72
C ILE A 48 0.10 23.98 10.46
N PRO A 49 -1.21 23.72 10.55
CA PRO A 49 -2.10 23.90 9.41
C PRO A 49 -2.19 25.40 9.07
N THR A 50 -1.54 25.83 7.99
CA THR A 50 -1.69 27.21 7.48
C THR A 50 -3.08 27.39 6.87
N ASN A 51 -3.99 28.00 7.64
CA ASN A 51 -5.18 28.68 7.13
C ASN A 51 -4.75 29.97 6.43
N ASN A 52 -4.67 29.98 5.09
CA ASN A 52 -4.32 31.18 4.34
C ASN A 52 -5.57 31.87 3.77
N ASN A 53 -6.07 32.86 4.51
CA ASN A 53 -6.69 34.05 3.93
C ASN A 53 -5.62 35.15 3.79
N THR A 54 -5.66 35.84 2.65
CA THR A 54 -5.05 37.16 2.29
C THR A 54 -3.53 37.30 2.12
N ASP A 55 -3.18 37.58 0.86
CA ASP A 55 -2.26 38.60 0.32
C ASP A 55 -0.95 38.96 1.06
N VAL A 56 0.19 38.76 0.38
CA VAL A 56 1.02 39.80 -0.29
C VAL A 56 2.37 39.18 -0.67
N SER A 57 2.75 39.45 -1.92
CA SER A 57 4.01 39.28 -2.63
C SER A 57 5.30 39.21 -1.80
N ASN A 58 6.17 38.25 -2.12
CA ASN A 58 7.53 38.56 -2.60
C ASN A 58 8.22 37.29 -3.14
N ASP A 59 8.85 37.46 -4.29
CA ASP A 59 9.69 36.48 -4.98
C ASP A 59 10.81 35.95 -4.07
N ASN A 60 10.94 34.63 -4.01
CA ASN A 60 12.22 33.94 -4.17
C ASN A 60 11.98 32.46 -4.40
N ASP A 61 12.48 32.01 -5.56
CA ASP A 61 12.64 30.62 -5.94
C ASP A 61 13.29 29.80 -4.82
N ASN A 62 12.57 28.77 -4.37
CA ASN A 62 13.13 27.46 -4.06
C ASN A 62 11.97 26.49 -3.85
N ILE A 63 11.44 25.96 -4.96
CA ILE A 63 10.73 24.68 -4.89
C ILE A 63 11.82 23.65 -4.56
N SER A 64 11.98 23.33 -3.26
CA SER A 64 12.75 22.16 -2.87
C SER A 64 12.01 20.96 -3.44
N VAL A 65 12.50 20.46 -4.56
CA VAL A 65 12.19 19.11 -5.00
C VAL A 65 12.73 18.23 -3.89
N ASN A 66 11.85 17.73 -3.03
CA ASN A 66 12.24 16.73 -2.05
C ASN A 66 12.56 15.47 -2.87
N ASP A 67 13.82 15.36 -3.31
CA ASP A 67 14.31 14.24 -4.12
C ASP A 67 14.46 12.95 -3.27
N ASN A 68 14.20 13.02 -1.97
CA ASN A 68 14.18 11.88 -1.08
C ASN A 68 12.79 11.26 -1.06
N LEU A 69 12.53 10.39 -2.02
CA LEU A 69 11.48 9.38 -1.88
C LEU A 69 12.02 8.30 -0.94
N ASP A 70 11.51 8.25 0.29
CA ASP A 70 11.86 7.27 1.31
C ASP A 70 12.04 5.87 0.72
N ASP A 71 13.25 5.32 0.88
CA ASP A 71 13.68 3.99 0.41
C ASP A 71 13.15 2.84 1.28
N ASP A 72 12.20 3.12 2.18
CA ASP A 72 11.77 2.18 3.23
C ASP A 72 10.67 1.19 2.78
N PHE A 73 10.41 1.11 1.47
CA PHE A 73 9.54 0.09 0.92
C PHE A 73 10.38 -1.11 0.47
N ASN A 74 10.23 -2.23 1.16
CA ASN A 74 10.77 -3.53 0.74
C ASN A 74 9.95 -4.12 -0.43
N CYS A 75 9.77 -3.33 -1.50
CA CYS A 75 9.07 -3.70 -2.72
C CYS A 75 9.95 -3.41 -3.94
N GLU A 76 9.79 -4.20 -5.00
CA GLU A 76 10.36 -3.84 -6.30
C GLU A 76 9.67 -2.54 -6.76
N TYR A 77 10.43 -1.47 -6.95
CA TYR A 77 9.95 -0.19 -7.47
C TYR A 77 10.70 0.23 -8.72
N LEU A 78 10.07 1.05 -9.56
CA LEU A 78 10.71 1.65 -10.72
C LEU A 78 10.46 3.15 -10.78
N ASP A 79 11.54 3.91 -10.94
CA ASP A 79 11.46 5.34 -11.19
C ASP A 79 11.34 5.59 -12.71
N LEU A 80 10.26 6.28 -13.08
CA LEU A 80 9.91 6.61 -14.45
C LEU A 80 9.75 8.12 -14.59
N ALA A 81 9.96 8.62 -15.80
CA ALA A 81 9.74 10.02 -16.14
C ALA A 81 8.65 10.15 -17.21
N PHE A 82 7.76 11.13 -17.04
CA PHE A 82 6.75 11.46 -18.05
C PHE A 82 6.69 12.96 -18.32
N THR A 83 6.38 13.31 -19.57
CA THR A 83 6.14 14.69 -19.97
C THR A 83 4.76 15.13 -19.50
N VAL A 84 4.71 16.21 -18.72
CA VAL A 84 3.45 16.78 -18.26
C VAL A 84 2.75 17.51 -19.41
N THR A 85 1.52 17.11 -19.68
CA THR A 85 0.65 17.68 -20.71
C THR A 85 -0.72 18.04 -20.10
N LYS A 86 -1.58 18.69 -20.88
CA LYS A 86 -2.95 19.01 -20.46
C LYS A 86 -3.75 17.78 -20.01
N SER A 87 -3.47 16.59 -20.56
CA SER A 87 -4.16 15.35 -20.19
C SER A 87 -3.50 14.58 -19.05
N SER A 88 -2.36 15.06 -18.52
CA SER A 88 -1.62 14.39 -17.45
C SER A 88 -2.39 14.30 -16.13
N CYS A 89 -3.41 15.15 -15.94
CA CYS A 89 -4.33 14.99 -14.81
C CYS A 89 -5.09 13.66 -14.86
N ALA A 90 -5.31 13.05 -16.02
CA ALA A 90 -6.04 11.79 -16.16
C ALA A 90 -5.17 10.59 -16.52
N MET A 91 -4.13 10.83 -17.33
CA MET A 91 -3.29 9.77 -17.87
C MET A 91 -1.83 10.16 -17.87
N ILE A 92 -0.98 9.30 -17.32
CA ILE A 92 0.46 9.40 -17.41
C ILE A 92 0.92 8.50 -18.55
N SER A 93 1.54 9.08 -19.58
CA SER A 93 2.15 8.29 -20.68
C SER A 93 3.64 8.18 -20.45
N ILE A 94 4.17 6.95 -20.47
CA ILE A 94 5.61 6.73 -20.40
C ILE A 94 6.17 6.43 -21.79
N SER A 95 7.45 6.74 -22.00
CA SER A 95 8.09 6.47 -23.28
C SER A 95 8.19 4.96 -23.55
N ARG A 96 8.13 4.56 -24.82
CA ARG A 96 8.30 3.15 -25.22
C ARG A 96 9.62 2.56 -24.74
N LYS A 97 10.69 3.37 -24.70
CA LYS A 97 12.02 3.01 -24.19
C LYS A 97 12.00 2.65 -22.70
N GLN A 98 11.26 3.43 -21.90
CA GLN A 98 11.08 3.11 -20.47
C GLN A 98 10.20 1.87 -20.28
N ALA A 99 9.21 1.66 -21.14
CA ALA A 99 8.33 0.50 -21.10
C ALA A 99 9.01 -0.81 -21.54
N GLU A 100 10.13 -0.74 -22.26
CA GLU A 100 10.87 -1.91 -22.75
C GLU A 100 11.33 -2.85 -21.64
N ALA A 101 11.61 -2.30 -20.45
CA ALA A 101 11.94 -3.08 -19.26
C ALA A 101 10.85 -4.08 -18.85
N PHE A 102 9.59 -3.81 -19.21
CA PHE A 102 8.44 -4.68 -18.90
C PHE A 102 7.92 -5.42 -20.13
N PHE A 103 7.90 -4.72 -21.26
CA PHE A 103 7.35 -5.20 -22.52
C PHE A 103 8.45 -5.11 -23.57
N PRO A 104 9.22 -6.19 -23.78
CA PRO A 104 10.23 -6.24 -24.83
C PRO A 104 9.64 -5.83 -26.18
N ILE A 105 10.44 -5.18 -27.01
CA ILE A 105 10.00 -4.78 -28.35
C ILE A 105 9.68 -6.04 -29.15
N SER A 106 8.43 -6.14 -29.61
CA SER A 106 7.98 -7.25 -30.44
C SER A 106 8.37 -7.01 -31.91
N PRO A 107 8.65 -8.07 -32.70
CA PRO A 107 8.93 -7.92 -34.14
C PRO A 107 7.83 -7.18 -34.92
N TYR A 108 6.58 -7.23 -34.46
CA TYR A 108 5.46 -6.52 -35.11
C TYR A 108 5.47 -4.99 -34.86
N GLU A 109 6.31 -4.50 -33.95
CA GLU A 109 6.56 -3.07 -33.74
C GLU A 109 7.62 -2.51 -34.70
N GLU A 110 8.25 -3.38 -35.51
CA GLU A 110 9.15 -2.99 -36.58
C GLU A 110 8.41 -2.37 -37.77
N ILE A 111 9.16 -1.77 -38.70
CA ILE A 111 8.61 -1.23 -39.93
C ILE A 111 8.17 -2.39 -40.82
N CYS A 112 6.87 -2.46 -41.12
CA CYS A 112 6.24 -3.46 -41.95
C CYS A 112 5.50 -2.84 -43.15
N ASP A 113 5.17 -3.69 -44.11
CA ASP A 113 4.31 -3.35 -45.24
C ASP A 113 2.85 -3.30 -44.80
N ILE A 114 2.16 -2.23 -45.20
CA ILE A 114 0.71 -2.09 -45.02
C ILE A 114 0.05 -1.72 -46.34
N PHE A 115 -1.25 -1.99 -46.43
CA PHE A 115 -2.09 -1.59 -47.53
C PHE A 115 -3.27 -0.78 -46.99
N VAL A 116 -3.41 0.45 -47.45
CA VAL A 116 -4.56 1.31 -47.15
C VAL A 116 -5.31 1.51 -48.46
N ASP A 117 -6.51 0.94 -48.58
CA ASP A 117 -7.29 0.94 -49.83
C ASP A 117 -6.46 0.51 -51.06
N ASN A 118 -5.70 -0.59 -50.91
CA ASN A 118 -4.76 -1.14 -51.91
C ASN A 118 -3.55 -0.26 -52.26
N ILE A 119 -3.34 0.85 -51.55
CA ILE A 119 -2.13 1.65 -51.67
C ILE A 119 -1.08 1.08 -50.73
N HIS A 120 0.03 0.63 -51.30
CA HIS A 120 1.17 0.09 -50.55
C HIS A 120 1.91 1.21 -49.82
N ALA A 121 2.18 0.99 -48.53
CA ALA A 121 2.95 1.91 -47.69
C ALA A 121 3.80 1.14 -46.66
N LYS A 122 4.75 1.84 -46.05
CA LYS A 122 5.52 1.35 -44.89
C LYS A 122 5.00 2.01 -43.63
N ALA A 123 4.73 1.23 -42.60
CA ALA A 123 4.32 1.73 -41.30
C ALA A 123 4.96 0.90 -40.19
N LYS A 124 4.88 1.38 -38.95
CA LYS A 124 5.22 0.59 -37.76
C LYS A 124 4.07 0.64 -36.77
N LEU A 125 3.86 -0.44 -36.02
CA LEU A 125 2.88 -0.44 -34.95
C LEU A 125 3.42 0.41 -33.77
N ASN A 126 2.73 1.50 -33.46
CA ASN A 126 3.10 2.36 -32.33
C ASN A 126 2.32 1.95 -31.07
N THR A 127 2.98 1.24 -30.15
CA THR A 127 2.40 0.88 -28.85
C THR A 127 2.64 2.02 -27.85
N VAL A 128 1.58 2.44 -27.14
CA VAL A 128 1.68 3.52 -26.15
C VAL A 128 1.30 2.99 -24.77
N THR A 129 2.26 3.01 -23.84
CA THR A 129 2.05 2.61 -22.45
C THR A 129 1.57 3.79 -21.62
N ARG A 130 0.39 3.66 -21.01
CA ARG A 130 -0.23 4.71 -20.20
C ARG A 130 -0.78 4.17 -18.89
N PHE A 131 -0.54 4.90 -17.80
CA PHE A 131 -1.19 4.69 -16.53
C PHE A 131 -2.41 5.61 -16.43
N ARG A 132 -3.57 5.01 -16.17
CA ARG A 132 -4.78 5.77 -15.87
C ARG A 132 -4.81 6.05 -14.37
N LEU A 133 -4.88 7.32 -14.00
CA LEU A 133 -4.98 7.70 -12.60
C LEU A 133 -6.43 7.51 -12.12
N THR A 134 -6.64 6.53 -11.24
CA THR A 134 -7.92 6.28 -10.56
C THR A 134 -7.91 6.89 -9.17
N ASN A 135 -9.01 7.52 -8.73
CA ASN A 135 -9.15 8.16 -7.41
C ASN A 135 -8.15 9.29 -7.16
N GLN A 136 -8.16 10.29 -8.04
CA GLN A 136 -7.23 11.42 -7.96
C GLN A 136 -7.57 12.34 -6.79
N SER A 137 -6.58 12.66 -5.96
CA SER A 137 -6.70 13.76 -5.02
C SER A 137 -6.75 15.08 -5.78
N SER A 138 -7.51 16.05 -5.25
CA SER A 138 -7.54 17.42 -5.77
C SER A 138 -6.14 18.06 -5.76
N GLU A 139 -5.30 17.67 -4.81
CA GLU A 139 -3.90 18.08 -4.69
C GLU A 139 -3.07 17.69 -5.91
N LEU A 140 -3.06 16.41 -6.31
CA LEU A 140 -2.30 15.95 -7.47
C LEU A 140 -2.76 16.61 -8.77
N ILE A 141 -4.08 16.75 -8.95
CA ILE A 141 -4.65 17.42 -10.12
C ILE A 141 -4.17 18.87 -10.20
N ASN A 142 -4.27 19.59 -9.08
CA ASN A 142 -3.87 20.99 -9.00
C ASN A 142 -2.37 21.16 -9.22
N TYR A 143 -1.56 20.27 -8.66
CA TYR A 143 -0.12 20.24 -8.88
C TYR A 143 0.22 20.07 -10.37
N LEU A 144 -0.34 19.06 -11.04
CA LEU A 144 -0.05 18.79 -12.45
C LEU A 144 -0.52 19.92 -13.38
N LYS A 145 -1.65 20.57 -13.07
CA LYS A 145 -2.14 21.75 -13.80
C LYS A 145 -1.16 22.93 -13.66
N LYS A 146 -0.79 23.29 -12.42
CA LYS A 146 0.18 24.35 -12.16
C LYS A 146 1.51 24.08 -12.84
N LEU A 147 1.98 22.82 -12.78
CA LEU A 147 3.23 22.41 -13.39
C LEU A 147 3.22 22.59 -14.92
N TYR A 148 2.10 22.26 -15.57
CA TYR A 148 1.90 22.49 -17.00
C TYR A 148 1.86 23.98 -17.37
N GLU A 149 1.21 24.81 -16.55
CA GLU A 149 1.12 26.26 -16.76
C GLU A 149 2.47 26.96 -16.62
N ILE A 150 3.28 26.58 -15.61
CA ILE A 150 4.58 27.18 -15.34
C ILE A 150 5.63 26.71 -16.36
N LYS A 151 5.67 25.41 -16.65
CA LYS A 151 6.67 24.82 -17.55
C LYS A 151 6.04 23.71 -18.40
N PRO A 152 5.40 24.07 -19.53
CA PRO A 152 4.82 23.08 -20.42
C PRO A 152 5.92 22.13 -20.90
N LYS A 153 5.59 20.84 -20.95
CA LYS A 153 6.53 19.74 -21.28
C LYS A 153 7.65 19.49 -20.27
N LYS A 154 7.57 20.01 -19.04
CA LYS A 154 8.47 19.56 -17.96
C LYS A 154 8.30 18.06 -17.74
N GLU A 155 9.40 17.37 -17.50
CA GLU A 155 9.39 15.98 -17.06
C GLU A 155 9.10 15.92 -15.55
N ALA A 156 8.12 15.10 -15.19
CA ALA A 156 7.82 14.75 -13.82
C ALA A 156 8.24 13.29 -13.57
N LYS A 157 8.74 13.01 -12.37
CA LYS A 157 9.10 11.67 -11.92
C LYS A 157 7.86 10.97 -11.36
N VAL A 158 7.75 9.66 -11.57
CA VAL A 158 6.77 8.79 -10.94
C VAL A 158 7.48 7.53 -10.46
N ARG A 159 7.28 7.17 -9.20
CA ARG A 159 7.71 5.89 -8.64
C ARG A 159 6.56 4.90 -8.76
N LEU A 160 6.75 3.86 -9.56
CA LEU A 160 5.81 2.76 -9.70
C LEU A 160 6.19 1.67 -8.70
N ILE A 161 5.35 1.43 -7.71
CA ILE A 161 5.46 0.27 -6.83
C ILE A 161 4.90 -0.94 -7.59
N LEU A 162 5.76 -1.93 -7.86
CA LEU A 162 5.35 -3.15 -8.55
C LEU A 162 4.74 -4.09 -7.51
N ASN A 163 3.41 -4.22 -7.54
CA ASN A 163 2.72 -5.29 -6.84
C ASN A 163 2.97 -6.59 -7.60
N LYS A 164 4.18 -7.14 -7.52
CA LYS A 164 4.45 -8.50 -7.94
C LYS A 164 3.84 -9.42 -6.89
N GLU A 165 2.55 -9.72 -7.05
CA GLU A 165 1.97 -10.83 -6.33
C GLU A 165 2.77 -12.08 -6.74
N GLU A 166 3.43 -12.74 -5.78
CA GLU A 166 3.68 -14.18 -5.92
C GLU A 166 2.34 -14.80 -6.31
N GLN A 167 2.32 -15.61 -7.36
CA GLN A 167 1.11 -16.22 -7.89
C GLN A 167 0.32 -16.93 -6.77
N SER A 168 -0.60 -16.19 -6.16
CA SER A 168 -1.63 -16.71 -5.29
C SER A 168 -2.83 -16.88 -6.21
N THR A 169 -2.92 -18.07 -6.78
CA THR A 169 -3.99 -18.51 -7.68
C THR A 169 -5.36 -17.97 -7.27
N SER A 170 -5.90 -17.11 -8.15
CA SER A 170 -7.30 -17.04 -8.58
C SER A 170 -8.40 -17.34 -7.55
N ASN A 171 -9.16 -16.30 -7.20
CA ASN A 171 -10.61 -16.31 -6.94
C ASN A 171 -11.25 -17.70 -6.88
N ILE A 172 -11.24 -18.32 -5.69
CA ILE A 172 -12.17 -19.40 -5.42
C ILE A 172 -13.42 -18.76 -4.82
N THR A 173 -14.47 -18.60 -5.63
CA THR A 173 -15.84 -18.64 -5.11
C THR A 173 -16.09 -20.06 -4.62
N VAL A 174 -15.57 -20.40 -3.43
CA VAL A 174 -16.09 -21.55 -2.68
C VAL A 174 -17.36 -21.08 -2.03
N ASP A 175 -18.41 -21.86 -2.18
CA ASP A 175 -19.68 -21.70 -1.49
C ASP A 175 -19.41 -21.52 0.02
N SER A 176 -19.45 -20.25 0.49
CA SER A 176 -18.97 -19.80 1.81
C SER A 176 -19.64 -20.56 2.96
N GLN A 177 -20.81 -21.12 2.69
CA GLN A 177 -21.61 -21.90 3.63
C GLN A 177 -21.01 -23.29 3.91
N ASP A 178 -20.40 -23.94 2.91
CA ASP A 178 -19.82 -25.28 3.06
C ASP A 178 -18.52 -25.23 3.87
N VAL A 179 -17.66 -24.26 3.57
CA VAL A 179 -16.41 -24.02 4.31
C VAL A 179 -16.69 -23.67 5.77
N SER A 180 -17.67 -22.79 6.02
CA SER A 180 -18.09 -22.42 7.37
C SER A 180 -18.62 -23.62 8.18
N SER A 181 -19.34 -24.54 7.52
CA SER A 181 -19.84 -25.76 8.17
C SER A 181 -18.71 -26.72 8.53
N LYS A 182 -17.70 -26.83 7.66
CA LYS A 182 -16.53 -27.69 7.86
C LYS A 182 -15.61 -27.15 8.95
N ILE A 183 -15.43 -25.83 9.03
CA ILE A 183 -14.70 -25.16 10.11
C ILE A 183 -15.38 -25.44 11.45
N ARG A 184 -16.69 -25.22 11.56
CA ARG A 184 -17.43 -25.50 12.81
C ARG A 184 -17.33 -26.96 13.25
N LYS A 185 -17.32 -27.90 12.30
CA LYS A 185 -17.16 -29.32 12.60
C LYS A 185 -15.76 -29.61 13.15
N LEU A 186 -14.71 -29.07 12.53
CA LEU A 186 -13.33 -29.23 12.99
C LEU A 186 -13.09 -28.58 14.35
N GLU A 187 -13.69 -27.40 14.61
CA GLU A 187 -13.64 -26.74 15.92
C GLU A 187 -14.29 -27.60 17.01
N LEU A 188 -15.42 -28.24 16.71
CA LEU A 188 -16.10 -29.14 17.63
C LEU A 188 -15.26 -30.40 17.91
N GLU A 189 -14.66 -31.00 16.88
CA GLU A 189 -13.77 -32.15 17.02
C GLU A 189 -12.53 -31.79 17.86
N ASN A 190 -11.90 -30.63 17.61
CA ASN A 190 -10.77 -30.15 18.42
C ASN A 190 -11.14 -29.95 19.89
N LYS A 191 -12.34 -29.41 20.17
CA LYS A 191 -12.83 -29.27 21.55
C LYS A 191 -13.03 -30.63 22.23
N GLN A 192 -13.51 -31.64 21.49
CA GLN A 192 -13.64 -33.00 22.02
C GLN A 192 -12.27 -33.63 22.30
N TYR A 193 -11.29 -33.46 21.41
CA TYR A 193 -9.93 -33.94 21.64
C TYR A 193 -9.28 -33.26 22.85
N ALA A 194 -9.45 -31.95 23.01
CA ALA A 194 -8.94 -31.21 24.16
C ALA A 194 -9.51 -31.73 25.49
N ASN A 195 -10.79 -32.09 25.53
CA ASN A 195 -11.40 -32.68 26.73
C ASN A 195 -10.86 -34.09 27.03
N LYS A 196 -10.65 -34.92 25.99
CA LYS A 196 -10.05 -36.25 26.18
C LYS A 196 -8.61 -36.18 26.69
N ILE A 197 -7.83 -35.22 26.21
CA ILE A 197 -6.46 -34.98 26.70
C ILE A 197 -6.48 -34.69 28.20
N LYS A 198 -7.35 -33.77 28.65
CA LYS A 198 -7.51 -33.47 30.08
C LYS A 198 -7.92 -34.67 30.92
N GLU A 199 -8.78 -35.54 30.36
CA GLU A 199 -9.19 -36.77 31.04
C GLU A 199 -8.01 -37.74 31.22
N TYR A 200 -7.20 -37.92 30.17
CA TYR A 200 -6.00 -38.75 30.25
C TYR A 200 -4.93 -38.19 31.19
N GLU A 201 -4.73 -36.87 31.21
CA GLU A 201 -3.83 -36.21 32.16
C GLU A 201 -4.22 -36.53 33.61
N ASN A 202 -5.51 -36.41 33.95
CA ASN A 202 -6.01 -36.74 35.29
C ASN A 202 -5.83 -38.24 35.64
N GLN A 203 -5.99 -39.13 34.66
CA GLN A 203 -5.72 -40.56 34.86
C GLN A 203 -4.24 -40.83 35.14
N ILE A 204 -3.34 -40.16 34.42
CA ILE A 204 -1.89 -40.24 34.63
C ILE A 204 -1.53 -39.76 36.03
N ASP A 205 -2.11 -38.65 36.49
CA ASP A 205 -1.86 -38.13 37.85
C ASP A 205 -2.28 -39.11 38.94
N LYS A 206 -3.46 -39.73 38.79
CA LYS A 206 -3.93 -40.77 39.72
C LYS A 206 -3.02 -42.00 39.74
N LEU A 207 -2.52 -42.41 38.57
CA LEU A 207 -1.58 -43.53 38.47
C LEU A 207 -0.24 -43.20 39.14
N ASN A 208 0.27 -41.99 38.91
CA ASN A 208 1.51 -41.52 39.54
C ASN A 208 1.38 -41.46 41.08
N GLN A 209 0.23 -41.03 41.59
CA GLN A 209 -0.05 -41.04 43.02
C GLN A 209 -0.01 -42.48 43.59
N LYS A 210 -0.70 -43.43 42.93
CA LYS A 210 -0.65 -44.85 43.33
C LYS A 210 0.76 -45.43 43.28
N ILE A 211 1.54 -45.10 42.26
CA ILE A 211 2.95 -45.54 42.15
C ILE A 211 3.75 -45.00 43.34
N ASN A 212 3.57 -43.74 43.71
CA ASN A 212 4.25 -43.14 44.86
C ASN A 212 3.84 -43.79 46.19
N ASP A 213 2.57 -44.11 46.36
CA ASP A 213 2.08 -44.80 47.55
C ASP A 213 2.67 -46.22 47.66
N ILE A 214 2.74 -46.96 46.54
CA ILE A 214 3.40 -48.28 46.49
C ILE A 214 4.89 -48.17 46.82
N LYS A 215 5.59 -47.17 46.26
CA LYS A 215 7.02 -46.96 46.56
C LYS A 215 7.26 -46.72 48.05
N LYS A 216 6.37 -46.03 48.76
CA LYS A 216 6.46 -45.80 50.21
C LYS A 216 6.21 -47.04 51.06
N ILE A 217 5.59 -48.09 50.49
CA ILE A 217 5.34 -49.36 51.19
C ILE A 217 6.51 -50.33 51.00
N ILE A 218 7.21 -50.23 49.87
CA ILE A 218 8.32 -51.15 49.49
C ILE A 218 9.68 -50.67 50.01
N LEU A 219 9.87 -49.36 50.22
CA LEU A 219 11.04 -48.75 50.86
C LEU A 219 10.80 -48.50 52.36
#